data_AF-U7L9G5-F1
#
_entry.id   AF-U7L9G5-F1
#
_cell.length_a   1.000
_cell.length_b   1.000
_cell.length_c   1.000
_cell.angle_alpha   90.00
_cell.angle_beta   90.00
_cell.angle_gamma   90.00
#
_symmetry.space_group_name_H-M   'P 1'
#
loop_
_entity.id
_entity.type
_entity.pdbx_description
1 polymer ?
#
loop_
_entity_poly.entity_id
_entity_poly.type
_entity_poly.pdbx_seq_one_letter_code
_entity_poly.pdbx_strand_id
1 'polypeptide(L)'
;MAAENYSELIFRLKNRKVDLEMRKMTRRIAGGFAAATLSVALVACSDAEDAADDAKDTAGSVAADASDSAGSAASDATDAAGFAAAEATGSKDENGEGGTQTITTAGGEEEVPADLATAIEEKRAEWGDVQNVESSDKGTLATFEGGKYLAYSEETGAQPVIGKIAETWVNEGGLDSSVGLPTNPEADATDAKGWTQEFSNGSISWTQGEDGQFKADVEA
;
A
#
# COMPACT_ATOMS: atom_id res chain seq x y z
N MET A 1 -24.43 3.26 -36.85
CA MET A 1 -24.52 3.31 -35.38
C MET A 1 -24.76 1.89 -34.83
N ALA A 2 -23.80 0.97 -35.02
CA ALA A 2 -23.93 -0.43 -34.57
C ALA A 2 -22.58 -1.16 -34.34
N ALA A 3 -21.44 -0.55 -34.71
CA ALA A 3 -20.12 -1.18 -34.58
C ALA A 3 -19.44 -0.91 -33.22
N GLU A 4 -19.79 0.20 -32.54
CA GLU A 4 -19.14 0.62 -31.29
C GLU A 4 -19.57 -0.19 -30.05
N ASN A 5 -20.61 -1.03 -30.18
CA ASN A 5 -21.12 -1.83 -29.06
C ASN A 5 -20.46 -3.22 -28.96
N TYR A 6 -19.76 -3.67 -30.02
CA TYR A 6 -19.16 -5.00 -30.04
C TYR A 6 -17.82 -5.06 -29.27
N SER A 7 -17.01 -4.00 -29.29
CA SER A 7 -15.74 -3.96 -28.54
C SER A 7 -15.96 -3.96 -27.03
N GLU A 8 -16.91 -3.15 -26.54
CA GLU A 8 -17.35 -3.12 -25.14
C GLU A 8 -17.91 -4.49 -24.69
N LEU A 9 -18.72 -5.15 -25.53
CA LEU A 9 -19.23 -6.47 -25.21
C LEU A 9 -18.12 -7.54 -25.16
N ILE A 10 -17.17 -7.49 -26.09
CA ILE A 10 -16.02 -8.42 -26.11
C ILE A 10 -15.13 -8.19 -24.89
N PHE A 11 -14.88 -6.95 -24.48
CA PHE A 11 -14.09 -6.62 -23.29
C PHE A 11 -14.79 -7.10 -22.01
N ARG A 12 -16.09 -6.80 -21.86
CA ARG A 12 -16.90 -7.29 -20.71
C ARG A 12 -17.04 -8.81 -20.69
N LEU A 13 -17.11 -9.48 -21.84
CA LEU A 13 -17.12 -10.95 -21.91
C LEU A 13 -15.75 -11.55 -21.56
N LYS A 14 -14.66 -10.89 -21.94
CA LYS A 14 -13.30 -11.35 -21.63
C LYS A 14 -12.98 -11.19 -20.14
N ASN A 15 -13.31 -10.06 -19.51
CA ASN A 15 -13.16 -9.90 -18.05
C ASN A 15 -14.04 -10.87 -17.26
N ARG A 16 -15.28 -11.13 -17.71
CA ARG A 16 -16.16 -12.09 -17.02
C ARG A 16 -15.66 -13.53 -17.13
N LYS A 17 -14.96 -13.90 -18.21
CA LYS A 17 -14.38 -15.24 -18.36
C LYS A 17 -13.15 -15.45 -17.48
N VAL A 18 -12.37 -14.39 -17.21
CA VAL A 18 -11.27 -14.42 -16.23
C VAL A 18 -11.82 -14.54 -14.80
N ASP A 19 -12.89 -13.81 -14.48
CA ASP A 19 -13.55 -13.88 -13.16
C ASP A 19 -14.22 -15.25 -12.90
N LEU A 20 -14.75 -15.90 -13.94
CA LEU A 20 -15.40 -17.21 -13.83
C LEU A 20 -14.39 -18.38 -13.74
N GLU A 21 -13.20 -18.26 -14.34
CA GLU A 21 -12.16 -19.28 -14.27
C GLU A 21 -11.35 -19.22 -12.96
N MET A 22 -11.32 -18.08 -12.26
CA MET A 22 -10.71 -17.98 -10.92
C MET A 22 -11.66 -18.39 -9.78
N ARG A 23 -12.97 -18.53 -10.03
CA ARG A 23 -13.94 -19.08 -9.05
C ARG A 23 -14.05 -20.62 -9.05
N LYS A 24 -13.03 -21.33 -9.54
CA LYS A 24 -12.93 -22.80 -9.44
C LYS A 24 -12.10 -23.31 -8.27
N MET A 25 -11.48 -22.44 -7.46
CA MET A 25 -10.83 -22.87 -6.21
C MET A 25 -11.64 -22.40 -5.00
N THR A 26 -12.73 -23.10 -4.73
CA THR A 26 -13.33 -23.09 -3.39
C THR A 26 -13.45 -24.52 -2.89
N ARG A 27 -12.89 -24.71 -1.69
CA ARG A 27 -13.07 -25.82 -0.73
C ARG A 27 -12.43 -27.16 -1.07
N ARG A 28 -11.49 -27.57 -0.21
CA ARG A 28 -11.64 -28.67 0.77
C ARG A 28 -10.32 -28.89 1.52
N ILE A 29 -10.27 -28.64 2.83
CA ILE A 29 -9.66 -29.58 3.78
C ILE A 29 -10.52 -29.59 5.04
N ALA A 30 -11.05 -30.78 5.35
CA ALA A 30 -11.74 -31.14 6.58
C ALA A 30 -10.93 -32.25 7.26
N GLY A 31 -10.93 -32.26 8.60
CA GLY A 31 -10.45 -33.35 9.47
C GLY A 31 -9.26 -32.90 10.35
N GLY A 32 -9.23 -33.04 11.68
CA GLY A 32 -10.11 -33.69 12.66
C GLY A 32 -9.26 -34.29 13.79
N PHE A 33 -9.53 -33.88 15.05
CA PHE A 33 -9.31 -34.51 16.37
C PHE A 33 -8.01 -35.25 16.76
N ALA A 34 -7.44 -34.88 17.93
CA ALA A 34 -7.12 -35.80 19.05
C ALA A 34 -6.67 -35.05 20.34
N ALA A 35 -7.05 -35.58 21.51
CA ALA A 35 -6.81 -35.08 22.88
C ALA A 35 -5.81 -35.95 23.67
N ALA A 36 -5.16 -35.40 24.72
CA ALA A 36 -4.65 -36.08 25.94
C ALA A 36 -3.89 -35.06 26.85
N THR A 37 -4.37 -34.63 28.03
CA THR A 37 -4.15 -35.14 29.43
C THR A 37 -2.68 -35.27 29.89
N LEU A 38 -2.22 -34.99 31.13
CA LEU A 38 -2.71 -34.37 32.38
C LEU A 38 -1.49 -34.27 33.35
N SER A 39 -1.43 -33.17 34.14
CA SER A 39 -0.87 -32.99 35.50
C SER A 39 0.62 -33.26 35.85
N VAL A 40 1.23 -32.32 36.59
CA VAL A 40 1.48 -32.35 38.06
C VAL A 40 1.97 -30.96 38.53
N ALA A 41 1.39 -30.50 39.64
CA ALA A 41 1.67 -29.24 40.34
C ALA A 41 2.94 -29.28 41.19
N LEU A 42 3.59 -28.12 41.41
CA LEU A 42 4.34 -27.80 42.65
C LEU A 42 4.26 -26.28 42.95
N VAL A 43 4.03 -25.99 44.23
CA VAL A 43 3.83 -24.72 44.94
C VAL A 43 5.14 -23.97 45.23
N ALA A 44 5.11 -22.62 45.31
CA ALA A 44 5.92 -21.73 46.19
C ALA A 44 5.38 -20.27 46.12
N CYS A 45 4.66 -19.72 47.12
CA CYS A 45 5.09 -18.89 48.29
C CYS A 45 5.86 -17.58 47.92
N SER A 46 5.63 -16.34 48.41
CA SER A 46 4.88 -15.69 49.53
C SER A 46 4.73 -14.17 49.20
N ASP A 47 3.80 -13.36 49.75
CA ASP A 47 4.02 -12.50 50.95
C ASP A 47 2.73 -11.73 51.38
N ALA A 48 2.34 -11.90 52.67
CA ALA A 48 1.56 -11.08 53.64
C ALA A 48 0.15 -10.50 53.29
N GLU A 49 -0.99 -10.94 53.86
CA GLU A 49 -1.54 -10.90 55.26
C GLU A 49 -2.28 -9.60 55.66
N ASP A 50 -3.62 -9.63 55.80
CA ASP A 50 -4.32 -9.70 57.11
C ASP A 50 -5.87 -9.87 57.00
N ALA A 51 -6.36 -10.85 57.77
CA ALA A 51 -7.68 -11.06 58.41
C ALA A 51 -9.02 -11.16 57.62
N ALA A 52 -9.62 -12.36 57.61
CA ALA A 52 -10.55 -12.77 58.69
C ALA A 52 -11.12 -14.21 58.49
N ASP A 53 -10.81 -15.07 59.48
CA ASP A 53 -11.47 -16.28 60.02
C ASP A 53 -12.12 -17.37 59.12
N ASP A 54 -11.35 -18.45 58.97
CA ASP A 54 -11.59 -19.84 59.40
C ASP A 54 -13.01 -20.46 59.50
N ALA A 55 -13.15 -21.52 58.68
CA ALA A 55 -13.52 -22.87 59.07
C ALA A 55 -14.91 -23.15 59.68
N LYS A 56 -15.83 -23.66 58.84
CA LYS A 56 -16.42 -25.00 59.03
C LYS A 56 -17.18 -25.45 57.76
N ASP A 57 -16.53 -26.19 56.89
CA ASP A 57 -17.22 -27.05 55.93
C ASP A 57 -18.05 -28.09 56.69
N THR A 58 -19.38 -28.05 56.58
CA THR A 58 -20.25 -29.24 56.53
C THR A 58 -21.64 -28.85 56.01
N ALA A 59 -21.95 -29.36 54.81
CA ALA A 59 -23.28 -29.69 54.30
C ALA A 59 -24.32 -28.54 54.14
N GLY A 60 -24.70 -28.14 52.92
CA GLY A 60 -24.45 -28.79 51.65
C GLY A 60 -25.01 -28.02 50.47
N SER A 61 -24.55 -28.48 49.30
CA SER A 61 -25.09 -28.24 47.97
C SER A 61 -25.35 -26.78 47.59
N VAL A 62 -24.39 -26.19 46.88
CA VAL A 62 -24.58 -25.78 45.47
C VAL A 62 -23.22 -25.37 44.91
N ALA A 63 -22.30 -26.33 44.77
CA ALA A 63 -21.07 -26.08 44.04
C ALA A 63 -20.56 -27.37 43.39
N ALA A 64 -20.21 -27.21 42.12
CA ALA A 64 -19.23 -27.97 41.35
C ALA A 64 -19.40 -29.49 41.29
N ASP A 65 -19.64 -30.05 40.11
CA ASP A 65 -18.55 -30.39 39.16
C ASP A 65 -19.08 -31.37 38.08
N ALA A 66 -18.23 -31.66 37.09
CA ALA A 66 -18.32 -32.65 36.02
C ALA A 66 -19.14 -32.23 34.77
N SER A 67 -18.58 -31.47 33.81
CA SER A 67 -17.45 -31.79 32.92
C SER A 67 -17.78 -32.90 31.91
N ASP A 68 -17.93 -32.52 30.64
CA ASP A 68 -17.39 -33.32 29.54
C ASP A 68 -17.14 -32.47 28.27
N SER A 69 -15.85 -32.24 28.03
CA SER A 69 -15.14 -32.21 26.73
C SER A 69 -15.67 -31.37 25.56
N ALA A 70 -14.96 -30.28 25.23
CA ALA A 70 -14.07 -30.22 24.06
C ALA A 70 -13.67 -28.76 23.77
N GLY A 71 -12.38 -28.44 23.92
CA GLY A 71 -11.81 -27.23 23.36
C GLY A 71 -11.80 -27.30 21.84
N SER A 72 -12.21 -26.21 21.18
CA SER A 72 -11.34 -25.48 20.27
C SER A 72 -12.10 -24.31 19.65
N ALA A 73 -11.47 -23.14 19.79
CA ALA A 73 -11.44 -22.01 18.87
C ALA A 73 -12.81 -21.44 18.42
N ALA A 74 -13.25 -20.36 19.05
CA ALA A 74 -12.83 -18.98 18.73
C ALA A 74 -13.49 -18.49 17.44
N SER A 75 -14.55 -17.71 17.67
CA SER A 75 -14.86 -16.47 16.95
C SER A 75 -15.17 -16.59 15.46
N ASP A 76 -16.34 -17.14 15.13
CA ASP A 76 -17.04 -16.84 13.89
C ASP A 76 -18.55 -16.74 14.18
N ALA A 77 -19.02 -15.53 14.46
CA ALA A 77 -20.36 -15.02 14.10
C ALA A 77 -20.71 -13.74 14.89
N THR A 78 -20.28 -12.59 14.41
CA THR A 78 -21.08 -11.35 14.47
C THR A 78 -20.62 -10.44 13.34
N ASP A 79 -20.98 -10.82 12.12
CA ASP A 79 -21.16 -9.86 11.03
C ASP A 79 -22.66 -9.64 10.87
N ALA A 80 -23.16 -8.55 11.46
CA ALA A 80 -24.25 -7.72 10.94
C ALA A 80 -24.74 -6.71 11.99
N ALA A 81 -23.85 -5.82 12.46
CA ALA A 81 -24.22 -4.49 12.97
C ALA A 81 -22.93 -3.70 13.29
N GLY A 82 -22.45 -2.91 12.34
CA GLY A 82 -21.24 -2.10 12.50
C GLY A 82 -21.24 -0.85 11.63
N PHE A 83 -22.36 -0.12 11.63
CA PHE A 83 -22.33 1.30 11.31
C PHE A 83 -21.94 2.02 12.61
N ALA A 84 -20.81 2.74 12.55
CA ALA A 84 -20.10 3.42 13.64
C ALA A 84 -19.03 2.58 14.37
N ALA A 85 -17.85 3.20 14.49
CA ALA A 85 -16.61 2.76 15.13
C ALA A 85 -15.63 1.93 14.29
N ALA A 86 -14.78 2.63 13.53
CA ALA A 86 -13.36 2.34 13.38
C ALA A 86 -12.67 3.71 13.25
N GLU A 87 -12.44 4.36 14.39
CA GLU A 87 -11.14 4.37 15.08
C GLU A 87 -10.18 5.30 14.34
N ALA A 88 -10.13 6.53 14.83
CA ALA A 88 -8.99 7.38 14.65
C ALA A 88 -7.77 6.67 15.24
N THR A 89 -6.88 6.20 14.38
CA THR A 89 -5.45 6.22 14.66
C THR A 89 -4.82 7.14 13.62
N GLY A 90 -5.24 8.40 13.64
CA GLY A 90 -4.35 9.49 13.29
C GLY A 90 -3.26 9.54 14.35
N SER A 91 -2.28 8.64 14.27
CA SER A 91 -0.99 8.91 14.86
C SER A 91 -0.32 9.94 13.96
N LYS A 92 -0.53 11.22 14.31
CA LYS A 92 0.43 12.27 14.03
C LYS A 92 1.68 11.88 14.84
N ASP A 93 2.46 10.94 14.34
CA ASP A 93 3.80 10.73 14.86
C ASP A 93 4.64 11.89 14.33
N GLU A 94 4.81 12.89 15.18
CA GLU A 94 5.87 13.87 15.05
C GLU A 94 7.20 13.15 15.27
N ASN A 95 7.71 12.47 14.24
CA ASN A 95 9.09 12.03 14.22
C ASN A 95 9.55 11.90 12.77
N GLY A 96 10.60 12.64 12.42
CA GLY A 96 11.31 12.43 11.16
C GLY A 96 11.89 11.03 11.07
N GLU A 97 12.20 10.63 9.83
CA GLU A 97 12.90 9.41 9.41
C GLU A 97 12.04 8.13 9.28
N GLY A 98 11.70 7.78 8.03
CA GLY A 98 11.81 6.39 7.56
C GLY A 98 10.59 5.46 7.68
N GLY A 99 9.36 5.97 7.72
CA GLY A 99 8.16 5.11 7.68
C GLY A 99 7.84 4.60 6.27
N THR A 100 7.61 3.28 6.11
CA THR A 100 6.98 2.71 4.91
C THR A 100 5.46 2.62 5.08
N GLN A 101 4.73 2.73 3.98
CA GLN A 101 3.29 2.52 3.90
C GLN A 101 2.97 1.58 2.74
N THR A 102 1.98 0.71 2.93
CA THR A 102 1.51 -0.19 1.88
C THR A 102 0.51 0.53 0.98
N ILE A 103 0.80 0.55 -0.32
CA ILE A 103 -0.12 1.01 -1.38
C ILE A 103 -0.63 -0.19 -2.18
N THR A 104 -1.81 -0.04 -2.80
CA THR A 104 -2.34 -1.04 -3.75
C THR A 104 -2.12 -0.54 -5.18
N THR A 105 -1.34 -1.28 -5.97
CA THR A 105 -1.14 -1.08 -7.40
C THR A 105 -1.87 -2.15 -8.20
N ALA A 106 -1.90 -2.01 -9.53
CA ALA A 106 -2.38 -3.09 -10.41
C ALA A 106 -1.54 -4.38 -10.29
N GLY A 107 -0.29 -4.28 -9.82
CA GLY A 107 0.62 -5.40 -9.60
C GLY A 107 0.47 -6.10 -8.24
N GLY A 108 -0.22 -5.48 -7.27
CA GLY A 108 -0.40 -6.01 -5.93
C GLY A 108 -0.20 -4.94 -4.85
N GLU A 109 0.04 -5.38 -3.62
CA GLU A 109 0.40 -4.50 -2.51
C GLU A 109 1.92 -4.24 -2.51
N GLU A 110 2.33 -2.98 -2.46
CA GLU A 110 3.74 -2.57 -2.42
C GLU A 110 4.03 -1.63 -1.25
N GLU A 111 5.18 -1.78 -0.61
CA GLU A 111 5.64 -0.90 0.46
C GLU A 111 6.46 0.25 -0.12
N VAL A 112 6.01 1.48 0.11
CA VAL A 112 6.68 2.71 -0.34
C VAL A 112 6.90 3.68 0.82
N PRO A 113 7.83 4.64 0.70
CA PRO A 113 7.99 5.68 1.71
C PRO A 113 6.67 6.42 1.98
N ALA A 114 6.37 6.72 3.24
CA ALA A 114 5.10 7.32 3.66
C ALA A 114 4.81 8.66 2.95
N ASP A 115 5.85 9.45 2.69
CA ASP A 115 5.75 10.70 1.93
C ASP A 115 5.31 10.45 0.48
N LEU A 116 5.85 9.40 -0.15
CA LEU A 116 5.45 8.98 -1.49
C LEU A 116 4.03 8.42 -1.49
N ALA A 117 3.65 7.59 -0.52
CA ALA A 117 2.28 7.09 -0.39
C ALA A 117 1.28 8.25 -0.30
N THR A 118 1.59 9.26 0.51
CA THR A 118 0.75 10.47 0.64
C THR A 118 0.66 11.21 -0.69
N ALA A 119 1.78 11.44 -1.37
CA ALA A 119 1.80 12.10 -2.68
C ALA A 119 1.05 11.32 -3.76
N ILE A 120 1.10 9.98 -3.71
CA ILE A 120 0.34 9.10 -4.59
C ILE A 120 -1.16 9.29 -4.39
N GLU A 121 -1.63 9.27 -3.14
CA GLU A 121 -3.05 9.46 -2.82
C GLU A 121 -3.55 10.86 -3.20
N GLU A 122 -2.71 11.89 -3.11
CA GLU A 122 -3.05 13.22 -3.60
C GLU A 122 -3.16 13.25 -5.13
N LYS A 123 -2.23 12.59 -5.84
CA LYS A 123 -2.17 12.62 -7.30
C LYS A 123 -3.10 11.67 -8.00
N ARG A 124 -3.51 10.56 -7.38
CA ARG A 124 -4.41 9.58 -8.01
C ARG A 124 -5.75 10.18 -8.43
N ALA A 125 -6.24 11.18 -7.69
CA ALA A 125 -7.49 11.88 -8.00
C ALA A 125 -7.39 12.70 -9.30
N GLU A 126 -6.18 13.15 -9.66
CA GLU A 126 -5.90 13.96 -10.84
C GLU A 126 -5.41 13.09 -12.02
N TRP A 127 -4.60 12.08 -11.74
CA TRP A 127 -3.81 11.35 -12.73
C TRP A 127 -4.30 9.92 -12.99
N GLY A 128 -5.26 9.43 -12.22
CA GLY A 128 -5.73 8.04 -12.29
C GLY A 128 -4.94 7.12 -11.38
N ASP A 129 -5.18 5.81 -11.51
CA ASP A 129 -4.57 4.82 -10.62
C ASP A 129 -3.09 4.57 -10.93
N VAL A 130 -2.31 4.24 -9.89
CA VAL A 130 -0.92 3.82 -10.02
C VAL A 130 -0.86 2.45 -10.71
N GLN A 131 -0.09 2.39 -11.79
CA GLN A 131 0.07 1.18 -12.60
C GLN A 131 1.22 0.32 -12.08
N ASN A 132 2.33 0.94 -11.69
CA ASN A 132 3.55 0.27 -11.28
C ASN A 132 4.35 1.14 -10.33
N VAL A 133 5.07 0.54 -9.40
CA VAL A 133 6.09 1.20 -8.58
C VAL A 133 7.42 0.47 -8.74
N GLU A 134 8.50 1.24 -8.82
CA GLU A 134 9.86 0.72 -8.96
C GLU A 134 10.73 1.37 -7.89
N SER A 135 11.44 0.56 -7.10
CA SER A 135 12.36 1.05 -6.07
C SER A 135 13.79 0.64 -6.41
N SER A 136 14.73 1.58 -6.23
CA SER A 136 16.17 1.36 -6.35
C SER A 136 16.92 1.98 -5.16
N ASP A 137 18.25 1.86 -5.15
CA ASP A 137 19.12 2.52 -4.17
C ASP A 137 19.09 4.06 -4.27
N LYS A 138 18.65 4.63 -5.40
CA LYS A 138 18.59 6.08 -5.63
C LYS A 138 17.26 6.69 -5.21
N GLY A 139 16.17 5.93 -5.34
CA GLY A 139 14.83 6.46 -5.12
C GLY A 139 13.72 5.48 -5.50
N THR A 140 12.49 5.98 -5.49
CA THR A 140 11.31 5.20 -5.89
C THR A 140 10.53 5.95 -6.97
N LEU A 141 10.09 5.24 -8.01
CA LEU A 141 9.33 5.78 -9.12
C LEU A 141 7.94 5.15 -9.15
N ALA A 142 6.92 5.97 -8.93
CA ALA A 142 5.53 5.57 -9.14
C ALA A 142 5.06 6.00 -10.54
N THR A 143 4.58 5.04 -11.31
CA THR A 143 4.05 5.24 -12.66
C THR A 143 2.52 5.26 -12.61
N PHE A 144 1.93 6.33 -13.11
CA PHE A 144 0.49 6.53 -13.23
C PHE A 144 0.02 6.31 -14.67
N GLU A 145 -1.29 6.29 -14.87
CA GLU A 145 -1.88 6.31 -16.21
C GLU A 145 -1.41 7.53 -17.02
N GLY A 146 -1.37 7.38 -18.34
CA GLY A 146 -1.06 8.48 -19.26
C GLY A 146 0.40 8.94 -19.23
N GLY A 147 1.33 8.13 -18.71
CA GLY A 147 2.77 8.45 -18.72
C GLY A 147 3.13 9.58 -17.76
N LYS A 148 2.51 9.59 -16.58
CA LYS A 148 2.81 10.53 -15.50
C LYS A 148 3.55 9.79 -14.40
N TYR A 149 4.49 10.47 -13.77
CA TYR A 149 5.38 9.86 -12.80
C TYR A 149 5.50 10.70 -11.55
N LEU A 150 5.57 10.05 -10.39
CA LEU A 150 6.12 10.63 -9.17
C LEU A 150 7.43 9.92 -8.86
N ALA A 151 8.54 10.66 -8.91
CA ALA A 151 9.84 10.16 -8.49
C ALA A 151 10.13 10.69 -7.08
N TYR A 152 10.50 9.80 -6.17
CA TYR A 152 10.80 10.10 -4.79
C TYR A 152 12.27 9.87 -4.48
N SER A 153 12.86 10.82 -3.76
CA SER A 153 14.12 10.65 -3.03
C SER A 153 13.97 11.20 -1.61
N GLU A 154 14.83 10.76 -0.68
CA GLU A 154 14.85 11.34 0.67
C GLU A 154 15.26 12.82 0.67
N GLU A 155 16.03 13.26 -0.34
CA GLU A 155 16.54 14.63 -0.44
C GLU A 155 15.48 15.62 -0.96
N THR A 156 14.69 15.21 -1.95
CA THR A 156 13.77 16.10 -2.68
C THR A 156 12.30 15.77 -2.46
N GLY A 157 11.99 14.67 -1.78
CA GLY A 157 10.63 14.16 -1.65
C GLY A 157 10.06 13.70 -2.98
N ALA A 158 8.73 13.59 -3.05
CA ALA A 158 8.04 13.17 -4.27
C ALA A 158 7.92 14.34 -5.26
N GLN A 159 8.57 14.21 -6.40
CA GLN A 159 8.59 15.21 -7.47
C GLN A 159 7.84 14.69 -8.71
N PRO A 160 6.92 15.49 -9.27
CA PRO A 160 6.20 15.12 -10.49
C PRO A 160 7.11 15.22 -11.71
N VAL A 161 7.05 14.22 -12.59
CA VAL A 161 7.65 14.26 -13.93
C VAL A 161 6.56 13.90 -14.93
N ILE A 162 6.25 14.82 -15.85
CA ILE A 162 5.11 14.66 -16.77
C ILE A 162 5.47 15.07 -18.21
N GLY A 163 4.55 14.79 -19.14
CA GLY A 163 4.62 15.29 -20.49
C GLY A 163 5.83 14.79 -21.28
N LYS A 164 6.40 15.66 -22.12
CA LYS A 164 7.54 15.32 -22.99
C LYS A 164 8.87 15.24 -22.23
N ILE A 165 8.97 15.93 -21.10
CA ILE A 165 10.11 15.79 -20.20
C ILE A 165 10.11 14.39 -19.58
N ALA A 166 8.97 13.90 -19.09
CA ALA A 166 8.84 12.52 -18.60
C ALA A 166 9.20 11.46 -19.63
N GLU A 167 8.67 11.58 -20.85
CA GLU A 167 8.99 10.67 -21.95
C GLU A 167 10.49 10.63 -22.22
N THR A 168 11.15 11.79 -22.20
CA THR A 168 12.61 11.89 -22.39
C THR A 168 13.35 11.25 -21.21
N TRP A 169 13.05 11.63 -19.98
CA TRP A 169 13.73 11.15 -18.78
C TRP A 169 13.63 9.63 -18.60
N VAL A 170 12.46 9.05 -18.83
CA VAL A 170 12.27 7.59 -18.76
C VAL A 170 12.99 6.87 -19.89
N ASN A 171 13.03 7.43 -21.10
CA ASN A 171 13.82 6.87 -22.20
C ASN A 171 15.34 6.92 -21.92
N GLU A 172 15.79 7.90 -21.14
CA GLU A 172 17.17 8.02 -20.64
C GLU A 172 17.44 7.13 -19.42
N GLY A 173 16.48 6.31 -18.97
CA GLY A 173 16.65 5.34 -17.89
C GLY A 173 15.95 5.68 -16.57
N GLY A 174 15.21 6.79 -16.49
CA GLY A 174 14.42 7.14 -15.31
C GLY A 174 15.28 7.29 -14.05
N LEU A 175 15.06 6.45 -13.04
CA LEU A 175 15.86 6.42 -11.81
C LEU A 175 17.37 6.24 -12.06
N ASP A 176 17.74 5.62 -13.19
CA ASP A 176 19.13 5.41 -13.59
C ASP A 176 19.66 6.43 -14.61
N SER A 177 18.87 7.44 -14.96
CA SER A 177 19.26 8.47 -15.91
C SER A 177 20.49 9.25 -15.45
N SER A 178 21.35 9.66 -16.40
CA SER A 178 22.56 10.44 -16.11
C SER A 178 22.25 11.81 -15.51
N VAL A 179 21.13 12.44 -15.89
CA VAL A 179 20.68 13.71 -15.27
C VAL A 179 20.26 13.53 -13.80
N GLY A 180 20.04 12.29 -13.36
CA GLY A 180 19.67 11.95 -11.99
C GLY A 180 18.16 12.08 -11.71
N LEU A 181 17.83 12.39 -10.46
CA LEU A 181 16.45 12.48 -9.98
C LEU A 181 15.92 13.92 -10.04
N PRO A 182 14.62 14.12 -10.29
CA PRO A 182 14.03 15.46 -10.30
C PRO A 182 14.16 16.13 -8.94
N THR A 183 14.46 17.42 -8.97
CA THR A 183 14.60 18.25 -7.76
C THR A 183 13.39 19.15 -7.54
N ASN A 184 12.67 19.47 -8.61
CA ASN A 184 11.48 20.31 -8.63
C ASN A 184 10.51 19.85 -9.72
N PRO A 185 9.24 20.28 -9.68
CA PRO A 185 8.31 20.13 -10.81
C PRO A 185 8.80 20.87 -12.06
N GLU A 186 8.27 20.49 -13.23
CA GLU A 186 8.51 21.27 -14.46
C GLU A 186 7.99 22.72 -14.33
N ALA A 187 8.73 23.65 -14.92
CA ALA A 187 8.42 25.08 -14.96
C ALA A 187 8.50 25.61 -16.41
N ASP A 188 7.91 26.77 -16.66
CA ASP A 188 8.08 27.46 -17.95
C ASP A 188 9.56 27.74 -18.24
N ALA A 189 9.99 27.45 -19.46
CA ALA A 189 11.36 27.74 -19.88
C ALA A 189 11.60 29.26 -19.98
N THR A 190 12.77 29.71 -19.52
CA THR A 190 13.10 31.15 -19.40
C THR A 190 13.24 31.85 -20.76
N ASP A 191 13.93 31.23 -21.71
CA ASP A 191 14.37 31.87 -22.95
C ASP A 191 13.64 31.39 -24.21
N ALA A 192 12.71 30.43 -24.06
CA ALA A 192 11.98 29.83 -25.16
C ALA A 192 10.57 29.40 -24.73
N LYS A 193 9.69 29.18 -25.71
CA LYS A 193 8.39 28.56 -25.40
C LYS A 193 8.60 27.08 -25.08
N GLY A 194 8.09 26.63 -23.95
CA GLY A 194 8.18 25.24 -23.53
C GLY A 194 8.38 25.13 -22.03
N TRP A 195 8.91 23.98 -21.61
CA TRP A 195 9.09 23.64 -20.21
C TRP A 195 10.51 23.15 -19.96
N THR A 196 10.99 23.38 -18.75
CA THR A 196 12.26 22.86 -18.25
C THR A 196 12.03 22.28 -16.86
N GLN A 197 12.73 21.18 -16.55
CA GLN A 197 12.74 20.60 -15.23
C GLN A 197 14.18 20.33 -14.79
N GLU A 198 14.46 20.67 -13.53
CA GLU A 198 15.76 20.50 -12.91
C GLU A 198 15.89 19.13 -12.26
N PHE A 199 17.02 18.48 -12.47
CA PHE A 199 17.42 17.20 -11.93
C PHE A 199 18.74 17.33 -11.16
N SER A 200 19.08 16.33 -10.34
CA SER A 200 20.23 16.42 -9.43
C SER A 200 21.57 16.65 -10.12
N ASN A 201 21.73 16.19 -11.37
CA ASN A 201 22.96 16.33 -12.15
C ASN A 201 22.80 17.23 -13.39
N GLY A 202 21.65 17.88 -13.58
CA GLY A 202 21.44 18.72 -14.75
C GLY A 202 19.97 19.03 -15.02
N SER A 203 19.59 19.22 -16.28
CA SER A 203 18.22 19.65 -16.63
C SER A 203 17.72 18.92 -17.88
N ILE A 204 16.39 18.83 -18.00
CA ILE A 204 15.74 18.44 -19.24
C ILE A 204 14.78 19.54 -19.65
N SER A 205 14.92 19.99 -20.89
CA SER A 205 14.07 21.01 -21.49
C SER A 205 13.31 20.46 -22.69
N TRP A 206 12.02 20.81 -22.81
CA TRP A 206 11.21 20.61 -24.01
C TRP A 206 10.78 21.96 -24.55
N THR A 207 11.56 22.53 -25.46
CA THR A 207 11.40 23.91 -25.93
C THR A 207 11.31 24.02 -27.45
N GLN A 208 10.68 25.09 -27.90
CA GLN A 208 10.57 25.45 -29.31
C GLN A 208 11.84 26.13 -29.80
N GLY A 209 12.53 25.52 -30.76
CA GLY A 209 13.69 26.11 -31.43
C GLY A 209 13.33 27.20 -32.44
N GLU A 210 14.35 27.82 -33.04
CA GLU A 210 14.19 28.90 -34.03
C GLU A 210 13.42 28.46 -35.29
N ASP A 211 13.45 27.16 -35.62
CA ASP A 211 12.70 26.54 -36.71
C ASP A 211 11.21 26.33 -36.38
N GLY A 212 10.78 26.72 -35.17
CA GLY A 212 9.43 26.56 -34.68
C GLY A 212 9.10 25.13 -34.22
N GLN A 213 10.08 24.22 -34.20
CA GLN A 213 9.88 22.84 -33.77
C GLN A 213 10.23 22.68 -32.30
N PHE A 214 9.43 21.88 -31.58
CA PHE A 214 9.77 21.50 -30.22
C PHE A 214 10.75 20.33 -30.21
N LYS A 215 11.77 20.41 -29.35
CA LYS A 215 12.80 19.38 -29.18
C LYS A 215 13.13 19.21 -27.70
N ALA A 216 13.54 17.99 -27.37
CA ALA A 216 14.08 17.67 -26.07
C ALA A 216 15.56 18.03 -26.08
N ASP A 217 16.01 18.68 -25.01
CA ASP A 217 17.41 18.96 -24.72
C ASP A 217 17.71 18.42 -23.33
N VAL A 218 18.81 17.69 -23.21
CA VAL A 218 19.22 17.00 -21.98
C VAL A 218 20.62 17.49 -21.64
N GLU A 219 20.74 18.17 -20.52
CA GLU A 219 22.01 18.64 -19.98
C GLU A 219 22.36 17.78 -18.75
N ALA A 220 23.48 17.04 -18.80
CA ALA A 220 23.91 16.09 -17.78
C ALA A 220 25.41 16.19 -17.48
#